data_AF-A0A5C7GZE6-F1
#
_entry.id   AF-A0A5C7GZE6-F1
#
_cell.length_a   1.000
_cell.length_b   1.000
_cell.length_c   1.000
_cell.angle_alpha   90.00
_cell.angle_beta   90.00
_cell.angle_gamma   90.00
#
_symmetry.space_group_name_H-M   'P 1'
#
loop_
_entity.id
_entity.type
_entity.pdbx_description
1 polymer ?
#
loop_
_entity_poly.entity_id
_entity_poly.type
_entity_poly.pdbx_seq_one_letter_code
_entity_poly.pdbx_strand_id
1 'polypeptide(L)'
;MQLASAKAAQHRLDRGVWTSVKFRDMRCALAESSKRMMNSVDLNSSMTVKNATDVTEIVCDKVNSRYFPTKGGKIMCLLLVIVILCPPERLCGEYVQNEAISGSMSSKEMSDPEVEEEKSEVYSTNMTEAMGAVLTYRHELGMNYNFIRPDLIVGSCLQTPEDVDKLRQIGVKTIFCLQQDSDLEYFGVDIRAIQQYAGTYDDIQHLRAEIRDFDSFDLRMRLPAVLSKFYKAINRNGGITYVHCTAGLGRAPAVALAYMFWVQGYKLSEANSLLLSKRSCCPKLDAIKSATADILTGLRKKVVNLSWKDQNRTMVEISGLDIGWGQRIPLTFDEGQGSWILKRELPEGHYEYKYVVDGEWTCNNNELITSPNKDGHVNNYVEVIEDDPSSAHAALWKRSTRDDFDLTMDERRKIRQFLEAFEDE
;
A
#
# COMPACT_ATOMS: atom_id res chain seq x y z
N MET A 1 -27.50 10.47 28.68
CA MET A 1 -26.64 10.34 27.49
C MET A 1 -25.89 9.01 27.41
N GLN A 2 -25.27 8.51 28.49
CA GLN A 2 -24.38 7.33 28.42
C GLN A 2 -25.07 5.95 28.32
N LEU A 3 -26.27 5.76 28.90
CA LEU A 3 -27.01 4.48 28.78
C LEU A 3 -27.57 4.25 27.36
N ALA A 4 -27.83 5.34 26.63
CA ALA A 4 -28.26 5.30 25.23
C ALA A 4 -27.11 4.86 24.31
N SER A 5 -25.88 5.29 24.60
CA SER A 5 -24.67 4.85 23.87
C SER A 5 -24.39 3.36 24.05
N ALA A 6 -24.62 2.79 25.23
CA ALA A 6 -24.44 1.36 25.47
C ALA A 6 -25.47 0.49 24.72
N LYS A 7 -26.74 0.90 24.70
CA LYS A 7 -27.79 0.20 23.92
C LYS A 7 -27.59 0.33 22.40
N ALA A 8 -27.09 1.48 21.94
CA ALA A 8 -26.72 1.69 20.54
C ALA A 8 -25.51 0.84 20.12
N ALA A 9 -24.55 0.60 21.03
CA ALA A 9 -23.43 -0.31 20.79
C ALA A 9 -23.90 -1.78 20.70
N GLN A 10 -24.80 -2.22 21.59
CA GLN A 10 -25.36 -3.58 21.54
C GLN A 10 -26.17 -3.83 20.26
N HIS A 11 -27.01 -2.87 19.84
CA HIS A 11 -27.79 -2.97 18.61
C HIS A 11 -26.92 -2.99 17.33
N ARG A 12 -25.69 -2.44 17.40
CA ARG A 12 -24.72 -2.50 16.29
C ARG A 12 -23.96 -3.84 16.26
N LEU A 13 -23.67 -4.43 17.42
CA LEU A 13 -23.08 -5.77 17.54
C LEU A 13 -23.98 -6.83 16.91
N ASP A 14 -25.29 -6.76 17.16
CA ASP A 14 -26.26 -7.75 16.65
C ASP A 14 -26.48 -7.68 15.11
N ARG A 15 -25.98 -6.62 14.44
CA ARG A 15 -26.15 -6.39 12.99
C ARG A 15 -24.88 -6.54 12.16
N GLY A 16 -23.73 -6.85 12.77
CA GLY A 16 -22.49 -7.14 12.04
C GLY A 16 -21.89 -5.98 11.23
N VAL A 17 -22.26 -4.74 11.52
CA VAL A 17 -21.76 -3.56 10.78
C VAL A 17 -20.46 -3.07 11.44
N TRP A 18 -19.32 -3.29 10.77
CA TRP A 18 -18.02 -2.75 11.17
C TRP A 18 -17.54 -1.71 10.15
N THR A 19 -17.34 -0.48 10.60
CA THR A 19 -16.53 0.54 9.92
C THR A 19 -15.48 1.06 10.90
N SER A 20 -14.23 1.16 10.45
CA SER A 20 -12.99 1.33 11.23
C SER A 20 -12.92 2.56 12.15
N VAL A 21 -13.74 3.59 11.91
CA VAL A 21 -13.66 4.89 12.61
C VAL A 21 -13.98 4.81 14.12
N LYS A 22 -14.66 3.77 14.62
CA LYS A 22 -15.15 3.71 16.02
C LYS A 22 -14.40 2.76 16.96
N PHE A 23 -13.29 2.17 16.52
CA PHE A 23 -12.46 1.30 17.37
C PHE A 23 -11.69 2.10 18.44
N ARG A 24 -11.28 3.34 18.13
CA ARG A 24 -10.59 4.28 19.05
C ARG A 24 -11.50 4.69 20.20
N ASP A 25 -12.74 5.08 19.90
CA ASP A 25 -13.74 5.47 20.90
C ASP A 25 -14.02 4.38 21.93
N MET A 26 -14.05 3.11 21.49
CA MET A 26 -14.32 1.97 22.36
C MET A 26 -13.13 1.66 23.30
N ARG A 27 -11.88 1.75 22.81
CA ARG A 27 -10.68 1.57 23.64
C ARG A 27 -10.53 2.69 24.67
N CYS A 28 -10.75 3.95 24.28
CA CYS A 28 -10.72 5.09 25.19
C CYS A 28 -11.82 5.00 26.25
N ALA A 29 -13.06 4.64 25.86
CA ALA A 29 -14.16 4.46 26.80
C ALA A 29 -13.94 3.29 27.78
N LEU A 30 -13.32 2.19 27.33
CA LEU A 30 -12.95 1.05 28.18
C LEU A 30 -11.82 1.41 29.15
N ALA A 31 -10.81 2.16 28.70
CA ALA A 31 -9.73 2.64 29.55
C ALA A 31 -10.23 3.60 30.63
N GLU A 32 -11.11 4.55 30.29
CA GLU A 32 -11.72 5.47 31.26
C GLU A 32 -12.65 4.74 32.25
N SER A 33 -13.39 3.74 31.77
CA SER A 33 -14.26 2.92 32.63
C SER A 33 -13.44 2.09 33.63
N SER A 34 -12.31 1.51 33.21
CA SER A 34 -11.37 0.81 34.10
C SER A 34 -10.74 1.75 35.13
N LYS A 35 -10.35 2.97 34.72
CA LYS A 35 -9.76 3.99 35.62
C LYS A 35 -10.74 4.41 36.71
N ARG A 36 -12.04 4.54 36.37
CA ARG A 36 -13.10 4.83 37.34
C ARG A 36 -13.44 3.64 38.24
N MET A 37 -13.38 2.40 37.73
CA MET A 37 -13.56 1.20 38.57
C MET A 37 -12.45 1.10 39.62
N MET A 38 -11.18 1.31 39.24
CA MET A 38 -10.05 1.28 40.20
C MET A 38 -10.16 2.37 41.28
N ASN A 39 -10.62 3.57 40.93
CA ASN A 39 -10.84 4.66 41.90
C ASN A 39 -12.07 4.45 42.82
N SER A 40 -12.91 3.45 42.55
CA SER A 40 -14.10 3.14 43.36
C SER A 40 -13.89 1.97 44.33
N VAL A 41 -12.72 1.31 44.30
CA VAL A 41 -12.37 0.22 45.20
C VAL A 41 -11.56 0.80 46.37
N ASP A 42 -12.23 1.04 47.49
CA ASP A 42 -11.56 1.32 48.77
C ASP A 42 -10.74 0.08 49.19
N LEU A 43 -9.42 0.13 48.98
CA LEU A 43 -8.48 -0.85 49.51
C LEU A 43 -8.09 -0.48 50.95
N ASN A 44 -9.06 -0.50 51.86
CA ASN A 44 -8.82 -0.40 53.30
C ASN A 44 -9.11 -1.73 53.98
N SER A 45 -8.18 -2.67 53.88
CA SER A 45 -7.94 -3.67 54.92
C SER A 45 -6.58 -4.33 54.78
N SER A 46 -5.88 -4.41 55.91
CA SER A 46 -4.63 -5.15 56.13
C SER A 46 -4.71 -6.58 55.55
N MET A 47 -4.02 -6.83 54.44
CA MET A 47 -3.64 -8.18 54.02
C MET A 47 -2.21 -8.18 53.50
N THR A 48 -1.34 -8.90 54.21
CA THR A 48 0.03 -9.18 53.79
C THR A 48 -0.03 -10.16 52.60
N VAL A 49 0.16 -9.65 51.38
CA VAL A 49 0.17 -10.48 50.15
C VAL A 49 1.59 -10.92 49.86
N LYS A 50 1.81 -12.23 49.72
CA LYS A 50 3.15 -12.83 49.52
C LYS A 50 3.49 -13.22 48.09
N ASN A 51 2.58 -13.10 47.09
CA ASN A 51 2.91 -13.27 45.66
C ASN A 51 1.87 -12.62 44.72
N ALA A 52 2.32 -12.17 43.55
CA ALA A 52 1.53 -11.44 42.55
C ALA A 52 0.37 -12.26 41.93
N THR A 53 0.48 -13.59 41.97
CA THR A 53 -0.52 -14.51 41.42
C THR A 53 -1.86 -14.44 42.16
N ASP A 54 -1.83 -14.22 43.48
CA ASP A 54 -3.03 -14.20 44.33
C ASP A 54 -3.92 -12.96 44.10
N VAL A 55 -3.33 -11.82 43.69
CA VAL A 55 -4.08 -10.58 43.42
C VAL A 55 -4.89 -10.72 42.12
N THR A 56 -4.33 -11.36 41.11
CA THR A 56 -4.97 -11.62 39.82
C THR A 56 -6.20 -12.50 39.95
N GLU A 57 -6.14 -13.53 40.79
CA GLU A 57 -7.25 -14.45 41.00
C GLU A 57 -8.41 -13.77 41.76
N ILE A 58 -8.10 -12.96 42.77
CA ILE A 58 -9.09 -12.25 43.59
C ILE A 58 -9.81 -11.14 42.79
N VAL A 59 -9.08 -10.42 41.93
CA VAL A 59 -9.65 -9.38 41.06
C VAL A 59 -10.50 -10.01 39.95
N CYS A 60 -10.04 -11.10 39.34
CA CYS A 60 -10.80 -11.84 38.34
C CYS A 60 -12.12 -12.39 38.90
N ASP A 61 -12.14 -12.95 40.11
CA ASP A 61 -13.37 -13.54 40.68
C ASP A 61 -14.42 -12.48 41.08
N LYS A 62 -14.00 -11.32 41.58
CA LYS A 62 -14.92 -10.23 41.93
C LYS A 62 -15.48 -9.49 40.71
N VAL A 63 -14.73 -9.39 39.62
CA VAL A 63 -15.18 -8.73 38.38
C VAL A 63 -16.00 -9.70 37.50
N ASN A 64 -15.61 -10.97 37.42
CA ASN A 64 -16.31 -11.99 36.61
C ASN A 64 -17.73 -12.28 37.11
N SER A 65 -17.93 -12.35 38.43
CA SER A 65 -19.25 -12.68 39.00
C SER A 65 -20.29 -11.57 38.83
N ARG A 66 -19.86 -10.33 38.58
CA ARG A 66 -20.74 -9.15 38.56
C ARG A 66 -21.05 -8.60 37.16
N TYR A 67 -20.16 -8.81 36.17
CA TYR A 67 -20.30 -8.18 34.85
C TYR A 67 -20.26 -9.13 33.64
N PHE A 68 -19.72 -10.35 33.76
CA PHE A 68 -19.49 -11.24 32.60
C PHE A 68 -19.76 -12.72 32.92
N PRO A 69 -21.03 -13.15 33.07
CA PRO A 69 -21.36 -14.49 33.55
C PRO A 69 -21.24 -15.61 32.49
N THR A 70 -21.02 -15.29 31.22
CA THR A 70 -20.97 -16.28 30.11
C THR A 70 -19.54 -16.69 29.77
N LYS A 71 -19.36 -17.89 29.20
CA LYS A 71 -18.02 -18.43 28.81
C LYS A 71 -17.23 -17.49 27.89
N GLY A 72 -17.89 -16.75 26.99
CA GLY A 72 -17.24 -15.76 26.11
C GLY A 72 -16.75 -14.51 26.85
N GLY A 73 -17.47 -14.07 27.88
CA GLY A 73 -17.05 -12.93 28.72
C GLY A 73 -15.79 -13.22 29.54
N LYS A 74 -15.56 -14.48 29.91
CA LYS A 74 -14.35 -14.92 30.63
C LYS A 74 -13.07 -14.82 29.78
N ILE A 75 -13.16 -15.03 28.46
CA ILE A 75 -12.03 -14.92 27.52
C ILE A 75 -11.63 -13.45 27.34
N MET A 76 -12.61 -12.55 27.29
CA MET A 76 -12.41 -11.09 27.21
C MET A 76 -11.73 -10.52 28.47
N CYS A 77 -12.09 -11.03 29.66
CA CYS A 77 -11.47 -10.64 30.92
C CYS A 77 -9.98 -11.05 30.97
N LEU A 78 -9.66 -12.24 30.47
CA LEU A 78 -8.28 -12.74 30.38
C LEU A 78 -7.41 -11.87 29.44
N LEU A 79 -7.97 -11.44 28.31
CA LEU A 79 -7.32 -10.52 27.36
C LEU A 79 -7.07 -9.13 27.96
N LEU A 80 -8.00 -8.61 28.78
CA LEU A 80 -7.83 -7.32 29.46
C LEU A 80 -6.72 -7.37 30.52
N VAL A 81 -6.62 -8.47 31.27
CA VAL A 81 -5.60 -8.65 32.33
C VAL A 81 -4.19 -8.78 31.75
N ILE A 82 -4.05 -9.43 30.59
CA ILE A 82 -2.76 -9.53 29.86
C ILE A 82 -2.26 -8.14 29.42
N VAL A 83 -3.16 -7.24 29.06
CA VAL A 83 -2.81 -5.84 28.69
C VAL A 83 -2.43 -5.00 29.92
N ILE A 84 -2.97 -5.32 31.10
CA ILE A 84 -2.75 -4.56 32.35
C ILE A 84 -1.46 -4.97 33.08
N LEU A 85 -0.98 -6.22 32.94
CA LEU A 85 0.17 -6.74 33.71
C LEU A 85 1.53 -6.60 33.02
N CYS A 86 1.62 -5.98 31.84
CA CYS A 86 2.91 -5.72 31.19
C CYS A 86 3.51 -4.41 31.73
N PRO A 87 4.65 -4.42 32.44
CA PRO A 87 5.16 -3.22 33.11
C PRO A 87 5.79 -2.23 32.11
N PRO A 88 5.64 -0.91 32.32
CA PRO A 88 6.01 0.14 31.37
C PRO A 88 7.48 0.58 31.52
N GLU A 89 8.43 -0.36 31.44
CA GLU A 89 9.87 -0.03 31.62
C GLU A 89 10.78 -0.59 30.52
N ARG A 90 10.23 -1.02 29.37
CA ARG A 90 11.02 -1.33 28.14
C ARG A 90 10.72 -0.42 26.95
N LEU A 91 10.04 0.69 27.19
CA LEU A 91 9.67 1.68 26.18
C LEU A 91 9.94 3.09 26.74
N CYS A 92 11.21 3.48 26.85
CA CYS A 92 11.66 4.89 26.88
C CYS A 92 13.19 4.93 27.01
N GLY A 93 13.87 5.41 25.97
CA GLY A 93 15.24 5.94 26.10
C GLY A 93 15.17 7.34 26.72
N GLU A 94 16.03 7.59 27.70
CA GLU A 94 16.03 8.75 28.58
C GLU A 94 16.16 10.09 27.84
N TYR A 95 15.22 11.01 28.08
CA TYR A 95 15.41 12.45 27.85
C TYR A 95 15.87 13.08 29.17
N VAL A 96 17.15 13.42 29.24
CA VAL A 96 17.69 14.27 30.32
C VAL A 96 17.27 15.72 30.02
N GLN A 97 16.45 16.28 30.91
CA GLN A 97 16.15 17.72 30.91
C GLN A 97 17.43 18.50 31.21
N ASN A 98 17.83 19.38 30.30
CA ASN A 98 18.71 20.50 30.63
C ASN A 98 17.99 21.81 30.32
N GLU A 99 18.14 22.73 31.26
CA GLU A 99 17.44 23.99 31.39
C GLU A 99 17.66 24.93 30.20
N ALA A 100 16.62 25.72 29.91
CA ALA A 100 16.54 26.67 28.83
C ALA A 100 17.53 27.85 29.00
N ILE A 101 18.26 28.17 27.93
CA ILE A 101 18.83 29.49 27.70
C ILE A 101 18.28 30.01 26.37
N SER A 102 17.70 31.21 26.42
CA SER A 102 16.96 31.86 25.34
C SER A 102 17.81 32.15 24.10
N GLY A 103 17.33 31.74 22.93
CA GLY A 103 17.83 32.16 21.63
C GLY A 103 16.73 31.99 20.57
N SER A 104 16.32 33.10 19.97
CA SER A 104 15.39 33.18 18.83
C SER A 104 15.85 32.32 17.66
N MET A 105 14.95 31.56 16.99
CA MET A 105 14.80 31.45 15.52
C MET A 105 13.77 30.37 15.10
N SER A 106 12.91 30.77 14.15
CA SER A 106 12.23 29.98 13.10
C SER A 106 11.33 28.79 13.46
N SER A 107 10.04 28.97 13.22
CA SER A 107 8.98 27.95 13.20
C SER A 107 9.23 26.86 12.15
N LYS A 108 9.75 25.70 12.57
CA LYS A 108 9.57 24.43 11.85
C LYS A 108 8.26 23.82 12.37
N GLU A 109 7.21 23.81 11.56
CA GLU A 109 6.03 22.97 11.84
C GLU A 109 6.47 21.51 11.66
N MET A 110 6.79 20.83 12.77
CA MET A 110 6.74 19.37 12.79
C MET A 110 5.26 18.98 12.83
N SER A 111 4.83 18.14 11.87
CA SER A 111 3.53 17.51 11.90
C SER A 111 3.33 16.74 13.21
N ASP A 112 2.13 16.84 13.77
CA ASP A 112 1.74 16.09 14.97
C ASP A 112 1.84 14.57 14.68
N PRO A 113 2.58 13.78 15.49
CA PRO A 113 2.73 12.34 15.30
C PRO A 113 1.39 11.60 15.16
N GLU A 114 0.33 12.06 15.84
CA GLU A 114 -1.00 11.45 15.73
C GLU A 114 -1.60 11.61 14.32
N VAL A 115 -1.31 12.73 13.64
CA VAL A 115 -1.80 13.01 12.27
C VAL A 115 -1.08 12.16 11.24
N GLU A 116 0.22 11.92 11.43
CA GLU A 116 0.99 11.05 10.54
C GLU A 116 0.55 9.58 10.66
N GLU A 117 0.30 9.09 11.88
CA GLU A 117 -0.24 7.75 12.09
C GLU A 117 -1.60 7.58 11.41
N GLU A 118 -2.51 8.56 11.53
CA GLU A 118 -3.81 8.50 10.84
C GLU A 118 -3.66 8.44 9.32
N LYS A 119 -2.78 9.29 8.75
CA LYS A 119 -2.46 9.28 7.31
C LYS A 119 -1.88 7.93 6.86
N SER A 120 -1.00 7.34 7.67
CA SER A 120 -0.40 6.02 7.46
C SER A 120 -1.44 4.90 7.43
N GLU A 121 -2.42 4.90 8.34
CA GLU A 121 -3.49 3.90 8.41
C GLU A 121 -4.46 4.03 7.22
N VAL A 122 -4.83 5.24 6.83
CA VAL A 122 -5.66 5.48 5.63
C VAL A 122 -4.92 4.99 4.38
N TYR A 123 -3.64 5.36 4.23
CA TYR A 123 -2.83 4.91 3.10
C TYR A 123 -2.68 3.39 3.07
N SER A 124 -2.44 2.75 4.21
CA SER A 124 -2.30 1.29 4.33
C SER A 124 -3.60 0.55 4.00
N THR A 125 -4.74 1.13 4.38
CA THR A 125 -6.07 0.60 4.04
C THR A 125 -6.28 0.65 2.52
N ASN A 126 -6.12 1.83 1.92
CA ASN A 126 -6.25 2.01 0.47
C ASN A 126 -5.29 1.11 -0.32
N MET A 127 -4.06 0.94 0.20
CA MET A 127 -3.09 0.01 -0.36
C MET A 127 -3.56 -1.43 -0.26
N THR A 128 -4.08 -1.88 0.88
CA THR A 128 -4.57 -3.26 1.02
C THR A 128 -5.69 -3.54 0.02
N GLU A 129 -6.62 -2.61 -0.15
CA GLU A 129 -7.71 -2.69 -1.13
C GLU A 129 -7.20 -2.75 -2.58
N ALA A 130 -6.30 -1.84 -2.97
CA ALA A 130 -5.75 -1.76 -4.32
C ALA A 130 -4.71 -2.86 -4.64
N MET A 131 -4.04 -3.39 -3.62
CA MET A 131 -2.98 -4.39 -3.79
C MET A 131 -3.47 -5.82 -3.59
N GLY A 132 -4.63 -6.02 -2.97
CA GLY A 132 -5.20 -7.32 -2.64
C GLY A 132 -4.34 -8.15 -1.67
N ALA A 133 -3.50 -7.47 -0.89
CA ALA A 133 -2.60 -8.06 0.08
C ALA A 133 -2.47 -7.14 1.29
N VAL A 134 -2.55 -7.72 2.49
CA VAL A 134 -2.33 -7.01 3.75
C VAL A 134 -0.88 -6.55 3.83
N LEU A 135 -0.68 -5.27 3.56
CA LEU A 135 0.59 -4.58 3.63
C LEU A 135 0.38 -3.30 4.44
N THR A 136 1.36 -2.94 5.27
CA THR A 136 1.26 -1.76 6.14
C THR A 136 2.43 -0.84 5.88
N TYR A 137 2.12 0.45 5.74
CA TYR A 137 3.09 1.52 5.67
C TYR A 137 2.90 2.44 6.88
N ARG A 138 4.01 2.80 7.51
CA ARG A 138 4.08 3.59 8.74
C ARG A 138 5.09 4.71 8.50
N HIS A 139 4.60 5.85 8.02
CA HIS A 139 5.43 6.99 7.62
C HIS A 139 6.22 7.53 8.82
N GLU A 140 5.60 7.63 9.97
CA GLU A 140 6.20 8.17 11.19
C GLU A 140 7.38 7.33 11.74
N LEU A 141 7.59 6.11 11.22
CA LEU A 141 8.76 5.28 11.55
C LEU A 141 9.99 5.58 10.68
N GLY A 142 9.88 6.51 9.73
CA GLY A 142 10.98 6.95 8.88
C GLY A 142 11.21 6.11 7.62
N MET A 143 12.21 6.54 6.85
CA MET A 143 12.66 5.82 5.66
C MET A 143 13.12 4.40 6.01
N ASN A 144 12.55 3.38 5.35
CA ASN A 144 12.93 1.98 5.48
C ASN A 144 13.24 1.35 4.12
N TYR A 145 14.10 0.34 4.11
CA TYR A 145 14.55 -0.29 2.86
C TYR A 145 15.17 -1.67 3.08
N ASN A 146 15.32 -2.42 1.98
CA ASN A 146 16.01 -3.71 1.97
C ASN A 146 16.92 -3.81 0.73
N PHE A 147 18.12 -4.35 0.92
CA PHE A 147 18.96 -4.79 -0.19
C PHE A 147 18.32 -6.01 -0.84
N ILE A 148 17.94 -5.87 -2.11
CA ILE A 148 17.47 -6.98 -2.94
C ILE A 148 18.68 -7.70 -3.55
N ARG A 149 19.68 -6.91 -3.94
CA ARG A 149 21.02 -7.33 -4.37
C ARG A 149 22.07 -6.39 -3.78
N PRO A 150 23.37 -6.72 -3.81
CA PRO A 150 24.42 -5.83 -3.34
C PRO A 150 24.42 -4.45 -4.03
N ASP A 151 23.91 -4.36 -5.26
CA ASP A 151 23.84 -3.15 -6.10
C ASP A 151 22.45 -2.51 -6.18
N LEU A 152 21.42 -3.10 -5.55
CA LEU A 152 20.02 -2.69 -5.71
C LEU A 152 19.24 -2.75 -4.41
N ILE A 153 18.75 -1.58 -3.98
CA ILE A 153 17.91 -1.38 -2.81
C ILE A 153 16.50 -0.98 -3.25
N VAL A 154 15.49 -1.56 -2.61
CA VAL A 154 14.09 -1.11 -2.70
C VAL A 154 13.66 -0.55 -1.34
N GLY A 155 13.07 0.65 -1.33
CA GLY A 155 12.68 1.32 -0.09
C GLY A 155 11.45 2.22 -0.21
N SER A 156 11.05 2.77 0.94
CA SER A 156 10.06 3.84 1.07
C SER A 156 10.65 5.20 0.70
N CYS A 157 9.84 6.26 0.71
CA CYS A 157 10.32 7.59 0.41
C CYS A 157 11.38 8.08 1.42
N LEU A 158 12.32 8.88 0.93
CA LEU A 158 13.04 9.83 1.77
C LEU A 158 12.01 10.82 2.34
N GLN A 159 12.24 11.30 3.55
CA GLN A 159 11.37 12.26 4.22
C GLN A 159 12.05 13.60 4.41
N THR A 160 13.38 13.58 4.55
CA THR A 160 14.19 14.75 4.87
C THR A 160 15.48 14.78 4.06
N PRO A 161 16.12 15.94 3.87
CA PRO A 161 17.45 16.03 3.28
C PRO A 161 18.48 15.12 3.95
N GLU A 162 18.41 14.95 5.27
CA GLU A 162 19.31 14.09 6.05
C GLU A 162 19.21 12.60 5.68
N ASP A 163 18.11 12.16 5.05
CA ASP A 163 18.02 10.79 4.53
C ASP A 163 18.96 10.56 3.35
N VAL A 164 19.35 11.62 2.61
CA VAL A 164 20.39 11.55 1.57
C VAL A 164 21.72 11.11 2.19
N ASP A 165 22.08 11.65 3.36
CA ASP A 165 23.33 11.29 4.04
C ASP A 165 23.32 9.82 4.48
N LYS A 166 22.18 9.32 4.98
CA LYS A 166 22.03 7.90 5.34
C LYS A 166 22.28 6.99 4.13
N LEU A 167 21.78 7.38 2.95
CA LEU A 167 21.99 6.63 1.71
C LEU A 167 23.43 6.74 1.20
N ARG A 168 24.06 7.92 1.29
CA ARG A 168 25.48 8.11 0.93
C ARG A 168 26.41 7.27 1.82
N GLN A 169 26.14 7.20 3.13
CA GLN A 169 26.92 6.40 4.09
C GLN A 169 26.98 4.91 3.73
N ILE A 170 25.93 4.37 3.11
CA ILE A 170 25.89 2.98 2.64
C ILE A 170 26.33 2.82 1.18
N GLY A 171 26.82 3.88 0.53
CA GLY A 171 27.38 3.84 -0.83
C GLY A 171 26.37 3.95 -1.96
N VAL A 172 25.16 4.47 -1.69
CA VAL A 172 24.19 4.78 -2.76
C VAL A 172 24.72 5.89 -3.63
N LYS A 173 24.69 5.67 -4.94
CA LYS A 173 25.07 6.64 -5.97
C LYS A 173 23.88 7.17 -6.76
N THR A 174 22.75 6.45 -6.75
CA THR A 174 21.55 6.85 -7.47
C THR A 174 20.33 6.69 -6.55
N ILE A 175 19.63 7.80 -6.29
CA ILE A 175 18.30 7.82 -5.69
C ILE A 175 17.30 7.95 -6.84
N PHE A 176 16.45 6.95 -7.01
CA PHE A 176 15.49 6.88 -8.10
C PHE A 176 14.06 6.90 -7.56
N CYS A 177 13.45 8.08 -7.63
CA CYS A 177 12.15 8.40 -7.06
C CYS A 177 11.03 8.21 -8.09
N LEU A 178 10.03 7.40 -7.74
CA LEU A 178 8.86 7.11 -8.58
C LEU A 178 7.61 7.91 -8.19
N GLN A 179 7.70 8.78 -7.20
CA GLN A 179 6.55 9.50 -6.64
C GLN A 179 6.09 10.65 -7.53
N GLN A 180 4.78 10.85 -7.59
CA GLN A 180 4.16 12.08 -8.09
C GLN A 180 4.12 13.13 -6.98
N ASP A 181 3.94 14.39 -7.35
CA ASP A 181 3.83 15.50 -6.38
C ASP A 181 2.69 15.28 -5.38
N SER A 182 1.55 14.72 -5.82
CA SER A 182 0.43 14.38 -4.93
C SER A 182 0.80 13.36 -3.83
N ASP A 183 1.73 12.45 -4.10
CA ASP A 183 2.19 11.47 -3.11
C ASP A 183 3.01 12.16 -2.00
N LEU A 184 3.83 13.12 -2.41
CA LEU A 184 4.74 13.89 -1.56
C LEU A 184 3.94 14.88 -0.71
N GLU A 185 2.99 15.60 -1.33
CA GLU A 185 2.08 16.52 -0.65
C GLU A 185 1.25 15.82 0.43
N TYR A 186 0.76 14.61 0.18
CA TYR A 186 -0.02 13.85 1.16
C TYR A 186 0.74 13.66 2.49
N PHE A 187 2.04 13.38 2.42
CA PHE A 187 2.90 13.20 3.60
C PHE A 187 3.73 14.45 3.98
N GLY A 188 3.56 15.58 3.28
CA GLY A 188 4.31 16.80 3.58
C GLY A 188 5.81 16.72 3.27
N VAL A 189 6.22 15.89 2.31
CA VAL A 189 7.64 15.72 1.94
C VAL A 189 8.08 16.82 0.98
N ASP A 190 9.07 17.62 1.38
CA ASP A 190 9.69 18.63 0.51
C ASP A 190 10.73 18.00 -0.41
N ILE A 191 10.27 17.53 -1.58
CA ILE A 191 11.14 16.93 -2.59
C ILE A 191 12.18 17.90 -3.14
N ARG A 192 11.89 19.21 -3.17
CA ARG A 192 12.82 20.21 -3.71
C ARG A 192 14.00 20.38 -2.78
N ALA A 193 13.76 20.42 -1.47
CA ALA A 193 14.83 20.44 -0.47
C ALA A 193 15.72 19.20 -0.57
N ILE A 194 15.13 18.01 -0.74
CA ILE A 194 15.88 16.75 -0.92
C ILE A 194 16.74 16.78 -2.21
N GLN A 195 16.17 17.20 -3.33
CA GLN A 195 16.88 17.31 -4.61
C GLN A 195 18.02 18.33 -4.54
N GLN A 196 17.78 19.50 -3.96
CA GLN A 196 18.79 20.54 -3.79
C GLN A 196 19.93 20.05 -2.91
N TYR A 197 19.62 19.38 -1.80
CA TYR A 197 20.62 18.84 -0.89
C TYR A 197 21.47 17.74 -1.54
N ALA A 198 20.83 16.78 -2.23
CA ALA A 198 21.54 15.76 -3.00
C ALA A 198 22.47 16.38 -4.06
N GLY A 199 22.03 17.46 -4.72
CA GLY A 199 22.82 18.20 -5.70
C GLY A 199 24.04 18.95 -5.15
N THR A 200 24.24 19.00 -3.82
CA THR A 200 25.47 19.54 -3.21
C THR A 200 26.64 18.54 -3.22
N TYR A 201 26.39 17.29 -3.63
CA TYR A 201 27.38 16.22 -3.64
C TYR A 201 27.61 15.68 -5.05
N ASP A 202 28.86 15.36 -5.36
CA ASP A 202 29.26 14.81 -6.66
C ASP A 202 29.12 13.27 -6.74
N ASP A 203 28.90 12.61 -5.61
CA ASP A 203 28.91 11.15 -5.48
C ASP A 203 27.52 10.48 -5.44
N ILE A 204 26.44 11.28 -5.43
CA ILE A 204 25.06 10.80 -5.46
C ILE A 204 24.20 11.64 -6.40
N GLN A 205 23.30 10.98 -7.13
CA GLN A 205 22.35 11.65 -8.02
C GLN A 205 20.91 11.32 -7.63
N HIS A 206 20.07 12.35 -7.51
CA HIS A 206 18.62 12.19 -7.36
C HIS A 206 17.93 12.30 -8.73
N LEU A 207 17.13 11.31 -9.09
CA LEU A 207 16.35 11.25 -10.33
C LEU A 207 14.88 11.01 -10.02
N ARG A 208 13.99 11.65 -10.78
CA ARG A 208 12.54 11.38 -10.76
C ARG A 208 12.09 10.72 -12.06
N ALA A 209 11.24 9.71 -11.94
CA ALA A 209 10.57 9.03 -13.04
C ALA A 209 9.19 8.57 -12.56
N GLU A 210 8.20 9.45 -12.71
CA GLU A 210 6.93 9.33 -11.99
C GLU A 210 6.02 8.22 -12.52
N ILE A 211 5.37 7.53 -11.58
CA ILE A 211 4.33 6.53 -11.81
C ILE A 211 3.21 6.78 -10.78
N ARG A 212 1.96 6.85 -11.24
CA ARG A 212 0.79 7.08 -10.39
C ARG A 212 0.57 5.95 -9.39
N ASP A 213 0.28 6.30 -8.14
CA ASP A 213 0.01 5.30 -7.11
C ASP A 213 -1.35 4.61 -7.30
N PHE A 214 -1.46 3.38 -6.82
CA PHE A 214 -2.67 2.55 -6.91
C PHE A 214 -3.23 2.38 -8.34
N ASP A 215 -2.33 2.40 -9.33
CA ASP A 215 -2.68 2.29 -10.74
C ASP A 215 -1.75 1.31 -11.47
N SER A 216 -2.23 0.09 -11.67
CA SER A 216 -1.48 -0.94 -12.41
C SER A 216 -1.39 -0.64 -13.91
N PHE A 217 -2.35 0.13 -14.46
CA PHE A 217 -2.34 0.51 -15.86
C PHE A 217 -1.27 1.56 -16.13
N ASP A 218 -1.22 2.62 -15.32
CA ASP A 218 -0.17 3.63 -15.42
C ASP A 218 1.22 3.01 -15.21
N LEU A 219 1.36 2.11 -14.22
CA LEU A 219 2.59 1.32 -14.03
C LEU A 219 2.99 0.59 -15.32
N ARG A 220 2.08 -0.17 -15.94
CA ARG A 220 2.35 -0.87 -17.20
C ARG A 220 2.80 0.10 -18.31
N MET A 221 2.10 1.21 -18.48
CA MET A 221 2.38 2.17 -19.55
C MET A 221 3.69 2.94 -19.33
N ARG A 222 4.05 3.24 -18.07
CA ARG A 222 5.26 3.99 -17.72
C ARG A 222 6.51 3.14 -17.62
N LEU A 223 6.39 1.84 -17.30
CA LEU A 223 7.52 0.92 -17.14
C LEU A 223 8.58 1.02 -18.26
N PRO A 224 8.24 1.04 -19.56
CA PRO A 224 9.25 1.14 -20.63
C PRO A 224 10.14 2.38 -20.52
N ALA A 225 9.54 3.57 -20.34
CA ALA A 225 10.26 4.84 -20.20
C ALA A 225 11.07 4.90 -18.89
N VAL A 226 10.42 4.50 -17.79
CA VAL A 226 11.03 4.49 -16.45
C VAL A 226 12.24 3.56 -16.40
N LEU A 227 12.15 2.36 -16.97
CA LEU A 227 13.26 1.40 -17.00
C LEU A 227 14.38 1.83 -17.92
N SER A 228 14.11 2.58 -19.00
CA SER A 228 15.18 3.16 -19.82
C SER A 228 15.99 4.15 -18.99
N LYS A 229 15.33 5.11 -18.34
CA LYS A 229 15.98 6.09 -17.46
C LYS A 229 16.73 5.42 -16.31
N PHE A 230 16.13 4.39 -15.70
CA PHE A 230 16.74 3.60 -14.63
C PHE A 230 18.01 2.87 -15.11
N TYR A 231 17.92 2.16 -16.23
CA TYR A 231 19.02 1.42 -16.84
C TYR A 231 20.21 2.33 -17.18
N LYS A 232 19.95 3.47 -17.82
CA LYS A 232 20.99 4.45 -18.17
C LYS A 232 21.63 5.05 -16.92
N ALA A 233 20.84 5.39 -15.91
CA ALA A 233 21.35 5.92 -14.64
C ALA A 233 22.27 4.92 -13.93
N ILE A 234 21.87 3.65 -13.84
CA ILE A 234 22.69 2.59 -13.25
C ILE A 234 24.01 2.43 -14.00
N ASN A 235 23.97 2.37 -15.34
CA ASN A 235 25.19 2.18 -16.13
C ASN A 235 26.13 3.38 -16.06
N ARG A 236 25.59 4.61 -15.97
CA ARG A 236 26.39 5.82 -15.86
C ARG A 236 27.03 5.95 -14.47
N ASN A 237 26.25 5.76 -13.42
CA ASN A 237 26.68 6.10 -12.06
C ASN A 237 27.38 4.92 -11.37
N GLY A 238 27.02 3.69 -11.73
CA GLY A 238 27.43 2.46 -11.04
C GLY A 238 27.03 2.48 -9.56
N GLY A 239 27.74 1.69 -8.75
CA GLY A 239 27.51 1.63 -7.31
C GLY A 239 26.12 1.10 -6.95
N ILE A 240 25.60 1.53 -5.79
CA ILE A 240 24.32 1.07 -5.28
C ILE A 240 23.22 2.01 -5.75
N THR A 241 22.13 1.44 -6.24
CA THR A 241 20.93 2.19 -6.63
C THR A 241 19.80 1.96 -5.63
N TYR A 242 19.24 3.07 -5.15
CA TYR A 242 18.09 3.11 -4.27
C TYR A 242 16.85 3.49 -5.07
N VAL A 243 15.98 2.52 -5.38
CA VAL A 243 14.70 2.78 -6.03
C VAL A 243 13.59 2.83 -5.00
N HIS A 244 12.78 3.89 -5.03
CA HIS A 244 11.70 4.07 -4.08
C HIS A 244 10.43 4.65 -4.70
N CYS A 245 9.33 4.43 -3.98
CA CYS A 245 8.05 5.12 -4.17
C CYS A 245 7.64 5.68 -2.81
N THR A 246 6.35 5.72 -2.47
CA THR A 246 5.90 6.12 -1.13
C THR A 246 6.28 5.06 -0.08
N ALA A 247 5.67 3.87 -0.16
CA ALA A 247 5.91 2.80 0.82
C ALA A 247 7.02 1.82 0.44
N GLY A 248 7.44 1.79 -0.83
CA GLY A 248 8.32 0.74 -1.34
C GLY A 248 7.65 -0.62 -1.46
N LEU A 249 6.33 -0.65 -1.67
CA LEU A 249 5.51 -1.88 -1.62
C LEU A 249 4.79 -2.21 -2.93
N GLY A 250 4.72 -1.28 -3.88
CA GLY A 250 4.10 -1.49 -5.20
C GLY A 250 5.03 -1.09 -6.36
N ARG A 251 5.07 0.21 -6.68
CA ARG A 251 5.80 0.79 -7.83
C ARG A 251 7.30 0.48 -7.83
N ALA A 252 7.99 0.74 -6.72
CA ALA A 252 9.44 0.49 -6.62
C ALA A 252 9.83 -1.00 -6.70
N PRO A 253 9.15 -1.91 -5.97
CA PRO A 253 9.31 -3.35 -6.19
C PRO A 253 9.09 -3.77 -7.64
N ALA A 254 8.08 -3.21 -8.33
CA ALA A 254 7.80 -3.53 -9.73
C ALA A 254 8.94 -3.09 -10.66
N VAL A 255 9.48 -1.88 -10.50
CA VAL A 255 10.62 -1.37 -11.28
C VAL A 255 11.88 -2.19 -11.03
N ALA A 256 12.19 -2.51 -9.77
CA ALA A 256 13.32 -3.37 -9.43
C ALA A 256 13.19 -4.78 -10.04
N LEU A 257 11.99 -5.37 -9.95
CA LEU A 257 11.70 -6.68 -10.51
C LEU A 257 11.82 -6.68 -12.04
N ALA A 258 11.27 -5.67 -12.71
CA ALA A 258 11.38 -5.50 -14.15
C ALA A 258 12.85 -5.33 -14.59
N TYR A 259 13.67 -4.58 -13.83
CA TYR A 259 15.10 -4.43 -14.11
C TYR A 259 15.86 -5.77 -14.00
N MET A 260 15.60 -6.52 -12.93
CA MET A 260 16.20 -7.85 -12.74
C MET A 260 15.82 -8.80 -13.89
N PHE A 261 14.56 -8.75 -14.31
CA PHE A 261 14.02 -9.58 -15.39
C PHE A 261 14.54 -9.18 -16.77
N TRP A 262 14.45 -7.90 -17.15
CA TRP A 262 14.78 -7.42 -18.49
C TRP A 262 16.28 -7.28 -18.72
N VAL A 263 17.02 -6.82 -17.71
CA VAL A 263 18.42 -6.42 -17.85
C VAL A 263 19.37 -7.45 -17.25
N GLN A 264 19.14 -7.86 -15.99
CA GLN A 264 20.10 -8.69 -15.24
C GLN A 264 20.01 -10.20 -15.53
N GLY A 265 19.11 -10.62 -16.41
CA GLY A 265 19.07 -12.00 -16.91
C GLY A 265 18.30 -12.99 -16.05
N TYR A 266 17.62 -12.54 -14.99
CA TYR A 266 16.78 -13.41 -14.17
C TYR A 266 15.56 -13.89 -14.95
N LYS A 267 15.01 -15.05 -14.57
CA LYS A 267 13.60 -15.36 -14.85
C LYS A 267 12.70 -14.50 -13.97
N LEU A 268 11.50 -14.19 -14.44
CA LEU A 268 10.57 -13.34 -13.68
C LEU A 268 10.20 -13.97 -12.32
N SER A 269 9.94 -15.28 -12.29
CA SER A 269 9.60 -16.02 -11.07
C SER A 269 10.76 -16.09 -10.06
N GLU A 270 11.99 -16.28 -10.54
CA GLU A 270 13.21 -16.28 -9.72
C GLU A 270 13.48 -14.91 -9.11
N ALA A 271 13.38 -13.86 -9.92
CA ALA A 271 13.54 -12.48 -9.45
C ALA A 271 12.46 -12.10 -8.42
N ASN A 272 11.20 -12.50 -8.67
CA ASN A 272 10.10 -12.26 -7.74
C ASN A 272 10.32 -12.99 -6.40
N SER A 273 10.77 -14.25 -6.45
CA SER A 273 11.08 -15.02 -5.25
C SER A 273 12.22 -14.39 -4.45
N LEU A 274 13.28 -13.92 -5.12
CA LEU A 274 14.38 -13.22 -4.46
C LEU A 274 13.89 -11.91 -3.81
N LEU A 275 13.13 -11.09 -4.55
CA LEU A 275 12.55 -9.85 -4.04
C LEU A 275 11.69 -10.09 -2.79
N LEU A 276 10.74 -11.03 -2.86
CA LEU A 276 9.84 -11.33 -1.74
C LEU A 276 10.54 -11.99 -0.55
N SER A 277 11.68 -12.66 -0.76
CA SER A 277 12.52 -13.16 0.33
C SER A 277 13.22 -12.05 1.13
N LYS A 278 13.34 -10.85 0.57
CA LYS A 278 14.03 -9.69 1.17
C LYS A 278 13.08 -8.61 1.64
N ARG A 279 11.95 -8.44 0.96
CA ARG A 279 10.95 -7.40 1.26
C ARG A 279 9.55 -7.92 0.96
N SER A 280 8.69 -7.97 1.98
CA SER A 280 7.26 -8.24 1.78
C SER A 280 6.65 -7.07 0.99
N CYS A 281 6.13 -7.34 -0.21
CA CYS A 281 5.58 -6.34 -1.11
C CYS A 281 4.68 -7.00 -2.17
N CYS A 282 4.11 -6.18 -3.07
CA CYS A 282 3.29 -6.65 -4.19
C CYS A 282 3.75 -5.97 -5.51
N PRO A 283 4.71 -6.55 -6.25
CA PRO A 283 5.36 -5.92 -7.40
C PRO A 283 4.56 -5.96 -8.71
N LYS A 284 3.25 -6.26 -8.67
CA LYS A 284 2.32 -6.23 -9.82
C LYS A 284 2.86 -6.97 -11.06
N LEU A 285 3.03 -8.29 -10.95
CA LEU A 285 3.62 -9.12 -12.02
C LEU A 285 2.92 -8.95 -13.37
N ASP A 286 1.59 -8.81 -13.40
CA ASP A 286 0.84 -8.68 -14.66
C ASP A 286 1.15 -7.38 -15.40
N ALA A 287 1.44 -6.29 -14.68
CA ALA A 287 1.87 -5.04 -15.30
C ALA A 287 3.25 -5.21 -15.97
N ILE A 288 4.17 -5.94 -15.32
CA ILE A 288 5.50 -6.24 -15.87
C ILE A 288 5.38 -7.15 -17.10
N LYS A 289 4.59 -8.23 -17.01
CA LYS A 289 4.33 -9.17 -18.11
C LYS A 289 3.73 -8.44 -19.32
N SER A 290 2.75 -7.58 -19.07
CA SER A 290 2.07 -6.82 -20.11
C SER A 290 2.99 -5.79 -20.76
N ALA A 291 3.74 -5.01 -19.98
CA ALA A 291 4.73 -4.06 -20.51
C ALA A 291 5.84 -4.77 -21.32
N THR A 292 6.22 -5.98 -20.90
CA THR A 292 7.18 -6.81 -21.65
C THR A 292 6.61 -7.20 -23.02
N ALA A 293 5.35 -7.62 -23.09
CA ALA A 293 4.68 -7.94 -24.34
C ALA A 293 4.56 -6.68 -25.22
N ASP A 294 4.16 -5.54 -24.64
CA ASP A 294 4.02 -4.27 -25.35
C ASP A 294 5.31 -3.84 -26.06
N ILE A 295 6.48 -3.98 -25.42
CA ILE A 295 7.78 -3.70 -26.04
C ILE A 295 8.06 -4.65 -27.21
N LEU A 296 7.73 -5.93 -27.06
CA LEU A 296 8.11 -6.97 -28.03
C LEU A 296 7.19 -7.01 -29.24
N THR A 297 5.92 -6.63 -29.09
CA THR A 297 4.89 -6.82 -30.12
C THR A 297 4.10 -5.55 -30.47
N GLY A 298 4.30 -4.47 -29.73
CA GLY A 298 3.55 -3.22 -29.87
C GLY A 298 2.20 -3.25 -29.16
N LEU A 299 1.62 -2.06 -28.96
CA LEU A 299 0.30 -1.89 -28.35
C LEU A 299 -0.81 -2.05 -29.39
N ARG A 300 -1.77 -2.93 -29.10
CA ARG A 300 -3.02 -3.08 -29.87
C ARG A 300 -4.20 -2.86 -28.95
N LYS A 301 -5.11 -1.97 -29.37
CA LYS A 301 -6.28 -1.59 -28.57
C LYS A 301 -7.56 -2.16 -29.15
N LYS A 302 -8.52 -2.44 -28.26
CA LYS A 302 -9.89 -2.82 -28.61
C LYS A 302 -10.88 -2.02 -27.79
N VAL A 303 -12.05 -1.77 -28.38
CA VAL A 303 -13.17 -1.15 -27.68
C VAL A 303 -13.83 -2.20 -26.79
N VAL A 304 -13.85 -1.94 -25.50
CA VAL A 304 -14.60 -2.69 -24.49
C VAL A 304 -15.85 -1.91 -24.13
N ASN A 305 -16.99 -2.60 -24.05
CA ASN A 305 -18.25 -2.05 -23.56
C ASN A 305 -18.53 -2.63 -22.17
N LEU A 306 -18.60 -1.76 -21.17
CA LEU A 306 -18.99 -2.10 -19.80
C LEU A 306 -20.38 -1.56 -19.56
N SER A 307 -21.24 -2.31 -18.87
CA SER A 307 -22.63 -1.89 -18.69
C SER A 307 -23.26 -2.28 -17.37
N TRP A 308 -24.06 -1.38 -16.83
CA TRP A 308 -24.87 -1.60 -15.63
C TRP A 308 -26.36 -1.45 -15.96
N LYS A 309 -27.13 -2.54 -15.81
CA LYS A 309 -28.57 -2.55 -16.09
C LYS A 309 -29.37 -2.17 -14.85
N ASP A 310 -29.73 -0.89 -14.74
CA ASP A 310 -30.73 -0.43 -13.77
C ASP A 310 -31.15 1.02 -14.11
N GLN A 311 -32.44 1.23 -14.35
CA GLN A 311 -32.99 2.55 -14.69
C GLN A 311 -33.24 3.43 -13.45
N ASN A 312 -33.23 2.86 -12.24
CA ASN A 312 -33.55 3.57 -11.00
C ASN A 312 -32.32 4.20 -10.33
N ARG A 313 -31.15 4.14 -10.97
CA ARG A 313 -29.91 4.73 -10.45
C ARG A 313 -29.77 6.17 -10.88
N THR A 314 -29.10 6.95 -10.04
CA THR A 314 -28.85 8.37 -10.31
C THR A 314 -27.45 8.58 -10.86
N MET A 315 -26.49 7.75 -10.43
CA MET A 315 -25.11 7.83 -10.84
C MET A 315 -24.49 6.43 -10.82
N VAL A 316 -23.83 6.07 -11.92
CA VAL A 316 -23.02 4.86 -12.01
C VAL A 316 -21.64 5.26 -12.49
N GLU A 317 -20.62 4.89 -11.72
CA GLU A 317 -19.22 5.15 -12.04
C GLU A 317 -18.42 3.84 -12.01
N ILE A 318 -17.22 3.86 -12.60
CA ILE A 318 -16.23 2.78 -12.50
C ILE A 318 -14.93 3.33 -11.93
N SER A 319 -14.25 2.52 -11.12
CA SER A 319 -12.86 2.73 -10.66
C SER A 319 -12.00 1.49 -10.94
N GLY A 320 -10.68 1.66 -10.97
CA GLY A 320 -9.74 0.64 -11.44
C GLY A 320 -9.51 0.76 -12.96
N LEU A 321 -9.68 -0.33 -13.70
CA LEU A 321 -9.57 -0.38 -15.16
C LEU A 321 -8.27 0.26 -15.67
N ASP A 322 -8.37 1.26 -16.56
CA ASP A 322 -7.25 2.02 -17.12
C ASP A 322 -7.06 3.42 -16.48
N ILE A 323 -7.72 3.65 -15.34
CA ILE A 323 -7.64 4.92 -14.60
C ILE A 323 -7.09 4.75 -13.17
N GLY A 324 -6.92 3.52 -12.71
CA GLY A 324 -6.49 3.21 -11.34
C GLY A 324 -7.59 3.35 -10.29
N TRP A 325 -7.30 2.92 -9.07
CA TRP A 325 -8.29 2.85 -7.98
C TRP A 325 -8.57 4.19 -7.31
N GLY A 326 -7.72 5.20 -7.53
CA GLY A 326 -7.89 6.55 -6.99
C GLY A 326 -8.82 7.45 -7.82
N GLN A 327 -9.25 7.01 -9.00
CA GLN A 327 -10.09 7.78 -9.92
C GLN A 327 -11.41 7.08 -10.18
N ARG A 328 -12.40 7.86 -10.64
CA ARG A 328 -13.71 7.38 -11.06
C ARG A 328 -14.09 7.97 -12.40
N ILE A 329 -14.76 7.17 -13.23
CA ILE A 329 -15.32 7.60 -14.51
C ILE A 329 -16.82 7.34 -14.54
N PRO A 330 -17.66 8.35 -14.81
CA PRO A 330 -19.10 8.16 -14.89
C PRO A 330 -19.49 7.42 -16.18
N LEU A 331 -20.51 6.56 -16.07
CA LEU A 331 -21.19 5.94 -17.19
C LEU A 331 -22.26 6.88 -17.76
N THR A 332 -22.62 6.69 -19.03
CA THR A 332 -23.74 7.40 -19.66
C THR A 332 -24.98 6.50 -19.69
N PHE A 333 -26.13 7.00 -19.26
CA PHE A 333 -27.38 6.26 -19.34
C PHE A 333 -27.93 6.26 -20.77
N ASP A 334 -28.21 5.07 -21.31
CA ASP A 334 -28.86 4.84 -22.59
C ASP A 334 -30.33 4.46 -22.35
N GLU A 335 -31.24 5.41 -22.63
CA GLU A 335 -32.69 5.22 -22.45
C GLU A 335 -33.26 4.08 -23.30
N GLY A 336 -32.72 3.86 -24.50
CA GLY A 336 -33.18 2.83 -25.42
C GLY A 336 -32.84 1.42 -24.94
N GLN A 337 -31.72 1.27 -24.24
CA GLN A 337 -31.26 -0.01 -23.67
C GLN A 337 -31.66 -0.18 -22.19
N GLY A 338 -32.05 0.91 -21.52
CA GLY A 338 -32.32 0.91 -20.08
C GLY A 338 -31.09 0.59 -19.24
N SER A 339 -29.91 0.98 -19.70
CA SER A 339 -28.63 0.64 -19.09
C SER A 339 -27.66 1.81 -19.09
N TRP A 340 -26.79 1.83 -18.10
CA TRP A 340 -25.61 2.69 -18.05
C TRP A 340 -24.50 2.02 -18.85
N ILE A 341 -23.81 2.78 -19.70
CA ILE A 341 -22.79 2.25 -20.62
C ILE A 341 -21.51 3.08 -20.52
N LEU A 342 -20.37 2.39 -20.50
CA LEU A 342 -19.05 2.97 -20.73
C LEU A 342 -18.33 2.22 -21.86
N LYS A 343 -17.82 2.98 -22.83
CA LYS A 343 -16.93 2.46 -23.88
C LYS A 343 -15.51 2.90 -23.61
N ARG A 344 -14.55 1.97 -23.61
CA ARG A 344 -13.12 2.26 -23.42
C ARG A 344 -12.28 1.55 -24.46
N GLU A 345 -11.27 2.24 -24.99
CA GLU A 345 -10.25 1.60 -25.83
C GLU A 345 -9.10 1.12 -24.96
N LEU A 346 -9.00 -0.20 -24.77
CA LEU A 346 -8.04 -0.83 -23.89
C LEU A 346 -7.03 -1.66 -24.70
N PRO A 347 -5.74 -1.62 -24.36
CA PRO A 347 -4.77 -2.58 -24.88
C PRO A 347 -5.13 -4.02 -24.50
N GLU A 348 -4.54 -5.02 -25.16
CA GLU A 348 -4.62 -6.41 -24.70
C GLU A 348 -4.12 -6.54 -23.25
N GLY A 349 -4.79 -7.34 -22.43
CA GLY A 349 -4.46 -7.50 -21.01
C GLY A 349 -5.64 -7.84 -20.12
N HIS A 350 -5.36 -7.97 -18.83
CA HIS A 350 -6.33 -8.22 -17.77
C HIS A 350 -6.52 -6.94 -16.95
N TYR A 351 -7.76 -6.47 -16.81
CA TYR A 351 -8.09 -5.22 -16.12
C TYR A 351 -9.16 -5.45 -15.08
N GLU A 352 -8.79 -5.33 -13.81
CA GLU A 352 -9.74 -5.34 -12.70
C GLU A 352 -10.37 -3.96 -12.52
N TYR A 353 -11.66 -3.94 -12.20
CA TYR A 353 -12.41 -2.72 -11.95
C TYR A 353 -13.58 -3.00 -11.01
N LYS A 354 -14.22 -1.93 -10.52
CA LYS A 354 -15.42 -2.04 -9.70
C LYS A 354 -16.34 -0.86 -9.93
N TYR A 355 -17.65 -1.09 -9.81
CA TYR A 355 -18.63 -0.03 -9.94
C TYR A 355 -18.79 0.73 -8.63
N VAL A 356 -19.13 2.01 -8.75
CA VAL A 356 -19.66 2.83 -7.67
C VAL A 356 -21.05 3.28 -8.10
N VAL A 357 -22.07 2.72 -7.48
CA VAL A 357 -23.47 2.95 -7.84
C VAL A 357 -24.13 3.75 -6.73
N ASP A 358 -24.54 4.98 -7.04
CA ASP A 358 -25.09 5.93 -6.07
C ASP A 358 -24.21 6.10 -4.80
N GLY A 359 -22.88 6.03 -4.98
CA GLY A 359 -21.88 6.13 -3.92
C GLY A 359 -21.43 4.81 -3.29
N GLU A 360 -22.07 3.68 -3.62
CA GLU A 360 -21.80 2.37 -3.04
C GLU A 360 -20.93 1.50 -3.96
N TRP A 361 -19.81 0.99 -3.44
CA TRP A 361 -18.91 0.10 -4.16
C TRP A 361 -19.55 -1.28 -4.38
N THR A 362 -19.80 -1.64 -5.64
CA THR A 362 -20.57 -2.83 -6.00
C THR A 362 -19.94 -3.57 -7.18
N CYS A 363 -20.01 -4.90 -7.17
CA CYS A 363 -19.69 -5.71 -8.35
C CYS A 363 -20.94 -6.02 -9.16
N ASN A 364 -20.83 -6.01 -10.48
CA ASN A 364 -21.87 -6.49 -11.37
C ASN A 364 -21.78 -8.01 -11.48
N ASN A 365 -22.73 -8.73 -10.87
CA ASN A 365 -22.77 -10.19 -10.88
C ASN A 365 -23.07 -10.81 -12.26
N ASN A 366 -23.39 -9.99 -13.28
CA ASN A 366 -23.60 -10.44 -14.66
C ASN A 366 -22.33 -10.31 -15.52
N GLU A 367 -21.28 -9.68 -15.00
CA GLU A 367 -19.99 -9.54 -15.65
C GLU A 367 -18.96 -10.47 -14.98
N LEU A 368 -17.78 -10.61 -15.59
CA LEU A 368 -16.72 -11.45 -15.02
C LEU A 368 -16.23 -10.85 -13.69
N ILE A 369 -15.95 -11.74 -12.74
CA ILE A 369 -15.62 -11.40 -11.36
C ILE A 369 -14.41 -12.23 -10.90
N THR A 370 -13.48 -11.59 -10.20
CA THR A 370 -12.29 -12.24 -9.65
C THR A 370 -12.66 -13.20 -8.51
N SER A 371 -11.78 -14.16 -8.26
CA SER A 371 -11.82 -14.90 -6.99
C SER A 371 -11.59 -13.93 -5.82
N PRO A 372 -12.23 -14.13 -4.66
CA PRO A 372 -11.97 -13.32 -3.48
C PRO A 372 -10.49 -13.33 -3.12
N ASN A 373 -9.93 -12.15 -2.87
CA ASN A 373 -8.57 -12.04 -2.34
C ASN A 373 -8.53 -12.46 -0.85
N LYS A 374 -7.36 -12.35 -0.21
CA LYS A 374 -7.18 -12.79 1.19
C LYS A 374 -8.11 -12.10 2.19
N ASP A 375 -8.58 -10.91 1.84
CA ASP A 375 -9.46 -10.08 2.67
C ASP A 375 -10.94 -10.21 2.23
N GLY A 376 -11.23 -11.13 1.30
CA GLY A 376 -12.56 -11.36 0.76
C GLY A 376 -13.02 -10.33 -0.24
N HIS A 377 -12.16 -9.38 -0.65
CA HIS A 377 -12.51 -8.42 -1.69
C HIS A 377 -12.54 -9.10 -3.04
N VAL A 378 -13.53 -8.69 -3.82
CA VAL A 378 -13.87 -9.20 -5.13
C VAL A 378 -14.04 -7.99 -6.04
N ASN A 379 -13.52 -8.10 -7.26
CA ASN A 379 -13.59 -7.08 -8.31
C ASN A 379 -14.25 -7.68 -9.55
N ASN A 380 -14.85 -6.82 -10.38
CA ASN A 380 -15.09 -7.20 -11.76
C ASN A 380 -13.77 -7.18 -12.53
N TYR A 381 -13.70 -7.88 -13.65
CA TYR A 381 -12.56 -7.75 -14.57
C TYR A 381 -12.98 -7.88 -16.02
N VAL A 382 -12.13 -7.38 -16.91
CA VAL A 382 -12.22 -7.64 -18.35
C VAL A 382 -10.89 -8.17 -18.87
N GLU A 383 -10.98 -9.20 -19.70
CA GLU A 383 -9.85 -9.71 -20.47
C GLU A 383 -9.97 -9.21 -21.91
N VAL A 384 -8.95 -8.47 -22.34
CA VAL A 384 -8.82 -7.99 -23.72
C VAL A 384 -7.80 -8.88 -24.40
N ILE A 385 -8.29 -9.73 -25.31
CA ILE A 385 -7.48 -10.68 -26.08
C ILE A 385 -7.61 -10.39 -27.58
N GLU A 386 -6.61 -10.75 -28.38
CA GLU A 386 -6.67 -10.68 -29.85
C GLU A 386 -7.78 -11.61 -30.41
N ASP A 387 -8.35 -11.24 -31.58
CA ASP A 387 -9.39 -12.08 -32.21
C ASP A 387 -8.78 -13.29 -32.95
N ASP A 388 -7.54 -13.17 -33.42
CA ASP A 388 -6.80 -14.24 -34.07
C ASP A 388 -5.83 -14.90 -33.07
N PRO A 389 -6.18 -16.05 -32.49
CA PRO A 389 -5.33 -16.75 -31.53
C PRO A 389 -4.08 -17.40 -32.17
N SER A 390 -3.97 -17.39 -33.50
CA SER A 390 -2.85 -17.99 -34.24
C SER A 390 -1.72 -17.02 -34.54
N SER A 391 -1.91 -15.72 -34.26
CA SER A 391 -0.91 -14.69 -34.51
C SER A 391 0.33 -14.87 -33.61
N ALA A 392 1.50 -14.39 -34.07
CA ALA A 392 2.70 -14.35 -33.24
C ALA A 392 2.54 -13.46 -31.98
N HIS A 393 1.62 -12.47 -32.06
CA HIS A 393 1.25 -11.59 -30.95
C HIS A 393 0.49 -12.39 -29.88
N ALA A 394 -0.57 -13.10 -30.27
CA ALA A 394 -1.35 -13.97 -29.41
C ALA A 394 -0.50 -15.08 -28.76
N ALA A 395 0.47 -15.63 -29.48
CA ALA A 395 1.38 -16.64 -28.95
C ALA A 395 2.26 -16.11 -27.80
N LEU A 396 2.76 -14.87 -27.90
CA LEU A 396 3.54 -14.24 -26.83
C LEU A 396 2.65 -13.94 -25.61
N TRP A 397 1.46 -13.37 -25.82
CA TRP A 397 0.51 -13.08 -24.75
C TRP A 397 0.05 -14.36 -24.02
N LYS A 398 -0.18 -15.46 -24.75
CA LYS A 398 -0.47 -16.76 -24.15
C LYS A 398 0.71 -17.33 -23.34
N ARG A 399 1.94 -16.94 -23.68
CA ARG A 399 3.14 -17.33 -22.92
C ARG A 399 3.33 -16.43 -21.70
N SER A 400 3.00 -15.14 -21.79
CA SER A 400 3.17 -14.17 -20.70
C SER A 400 2.22 -14.44 -19.52
N THR A 401 1.05 -15.03 -19.78
CA THR A 401 0.12 -15.44 -18.71
C THR A 401 0.63 -16.60 -17.86
N ARG A 402 1.64 -17.36 -18.31
CA ARG A 402 2.17 -18.50 -17.57
C ARG A 402 3.05 -18.07 -16.39
N ASP A 403 3.12 -18.92 -15.36
CA ASP A 403 3.97 -18.71 -14.19
C ASP A 403 5.47 -18.86 -14.52
N ASP A 404 5.79 -19.68 -15.52
CA ASP A 404 7.15 -19.93 -16.00
C ASP A 404 7.59 -18.97 -17.12
N PHE A 405 6.90 -17.83 -17.29
CA PHE A 405 7.22 -16.85 -18.32
C PHE A 405 8.67 -16.37 -18.23
N ASP A 406 9.42 -16.59 -19.32
CA ASP A 406 10.81 -16.20 -19.47
C ASP A 406 11.09 -15.68 -20.89
N LEU A 407 12.10 -14.83 -20.98
CA LEU A 407 12.54 -14.20 -22.21
C LEU A 407 13.63 -15.02 -22.89
N THR A 408 13.46 -15.23 -24.19
CA THR A 408 14.52 -15.77 -25.05
C THR A 408 15.69 -14.78 -25.15
N MET A 409 16.87 -15.25 -25.57
CA MET A 409 18.03 -14.37 -25.77
C MET A 409 17.75 -13.24 -26.76
N ASP A 410 16.98 -13.52 -27.83
CA ASP A 410 16.61 -12.52 -28.83
C ASP A 410 15.65 -11.48 -28.28
N GLU A 411 14.69 -11.88 -27.45
CA GLU A 411 13.76 -10.94 -26.80
C GLU A 411 14.48 -10.04 -25.78
N ARG A 412 15.41 -10.61 -25.00
CA ARG A 412 16.26 -9.83 -24.09
C ARG A 412 17.09 -8.80 -24.87
N ARG A 413 17.64 -9.18 -26.02
CA ARG A 413 18.37 -8.26 -26.90
C ARG A 413 17.48 -7.14 -27.43
N LYS A 414 16.27 -7.44 -27.90
CA LYS A 414 15.30 -6.43 -28.36
C LYS A 414 14.92 -5.45 -27.25
N ILE A 415 14.66 -5.96 -26.05
CA ILE A 415 14.34 -5.11 -24.90
C ILE A 415 15.52 -4.21 -24.55
N ARG A 416 16.76 -4.73 -24.52
CA ARG A 416 17.95 -3.88 -24.28
C ARG A 416 18.11 -2.79 -25.32
N GLN A 417 17.97 -3.12 -26.61
CA GLN A 417 18.02 -2.14 -27.69
C GLN A 417 16.94 -1.06 -27.54
N PHE A 418 15.73 -1.46 -27.13
CA PHE A 418 14.66 -0.53 -26.82
C PHE A 418 15.06 0.43 -25.67
N LEU A 419 15.58 -0.10 -24.55
CA LEU A 419 15.97 0.71 -23.41
C LEU A 419 17.12 1.68 -23.74
N GLU A 420 18.06 1.27 -24.58
CA GLU A 420 19.17 2.10 -25.06
C GLU A 420 18.70 3.24 -25.99
N ALA A 421 17.74 2.93 -26.87
CA ALA A 421 17.25 3.87 -27.89
C ALA A 421 16.15 4.83 -27.41
N PHE A 422 15.46 4.51 -26.30
CA PHE A 422 14.39 5.36 -25.77
C PHE A 422 14.96 6.73 -25.38
N GLU A 423 14.35 7.82 -25.84
CA GLU A 423 14.84 9.17 -25.57
C GLU A 423 14.63 9.55 -24.09
N ASP A 424 15.60 10.25 -23.50
CA ASP A 424 15.44 10.75 -22.13
C ASP A 424 14.47 11.95 -22.15
N GLU A 425 13.36 11.84 -21.41
CA GLU A 425 12.44 12.96 -21.11
C GLU A 425 13.09 14.04 -20.23
#